data_AF-A0A8T6QZ75-F1
#
_entry.id   AF-A0A8T6QZ75-F1
#
_cell.length_a   1.000
_cell.length_b   1.000
_cell.length_c   1.000
_cell.angle_alpha   90.00
_cell.angle_beta   90.00
_cell.angle_gamma   90.00
#
_symmetry.space_group_name_H-M   'P 1'
#
loop_
_entity.id
_entity.type
_entity.pdbx_description
1 polymer ?
#
loop_
_entity_poly.entity_id
_entity_poly.type
_entity_poly.pdbx_seq_one_letter_code
_entity_poly.pdbx_strand_id
1 'polypeptide(L)'
;QAGCRLLLDRAGVDEVDEVRLTGAFGSHIDPLYAAVLGLVPDCDLDRIRSVGNSAGRGSLMVLLSAAARREVEEVTGRVEKVETAVEPRFQEHFVAALGFPHGTFPSPHLASRVALPPPVAPPARGRRRSGGEAPSAVVS
;
A
#
# COMPACT_ATOMS: atom_id res chain seq x y z
N GLN A 1 -0.12 0.61 3.49
CA GLN A 1 -0.94 0.86 2.28
C GLN A 1 -0.22 1.55 1.10
N ALA A 2 0.84 2.37 1.29
CA ALA A 2 1.50 3.09 0.19
C ALA A 2 1.91 2.24 -1.04
N GLY A 3 2.50 1.06 -0.82
CA GLY A 3 2.86 0.14 -1.91
C GLY A 3 1.64 -0.35 -2.69
N CYS A 4 0.55 -0.72 -1.99
CA CYS A 4 -0.70 -1.11 -2.64
C CYS A 4 -1.27 0.04 -3.50
N ARG A 5 -1.28 1.27 -2.98
CA ARG A 5 -1.79 2.42 -3.75
C ARG A 5 -0.97 2.67 -5.00
N LEU A 6 0.36 2.58 -4.91
CA LEU A 6 1.23 2.71 -6.07
C LEU A 6 0.89 1.67 -7.15
N LEU A 7 0.67 0.41 -6.75
CA LEU A 7 0.31 -0.65 -7.68
C LEU A 7 -1.07 -0.45 -8.31
N LEU A 8 -2.05 0.03 -7.53
CA LEU A 8 -3.39 0.39 -8.01
C LEU A 8 -3.32 1.53 -9.05
N ASP A 9 -2.55 2.58 -8.77
CA ASP A 9 -2.31 3.68 -9.71
C ASP A 9 -1.68 3.19 -11.02
N ARG A 10 -0.68 2.32 -10.93
CA ARG A 10 -0.01 1.75 -12.10
C ARG A 10 -0.94 0.84 -12.91
N ALA A 11 -1.81 0.10 -12.23
CA ALA A 11 -2.80 -0.77 -12.85
C ALA A 11 -4.02 -0.01 -13.41
N GLY A 12 -4.19 1.28 -13.06
CA GLY A 12 -5.39 2.04 -13.40
C GLY A 12 -6.65 1.51 -12.71
N VAL A 13 -6.50 0.96 -11.51
CA VAL A 13 -7.58 0.34 -10.73
C VAL A 13 -7.90 1.22 -9.52
N ASP A 14 -9.15 1.63 -9.40
CA ASP A 14 -9.59 2.49 -8.29
C ASP A 14 -10.15 1.70 -7.11
N GLU A 15 -10.76 0.53 -7.36
CA GLU A 15 -11.47 -0.27 -6.36
C GLU A 15 -10.87 -1.68 -6.25
N VAL A 16 -10.81 -2.20 -5.02
CA VAL A 16 -10.32 -3.56 -4.74
C VAL A 16 -11.49 -4.45 -4.39
N ASP A 17 -11.63 -5.53 -5.15
CA ASP A 17 -12.65 -6.54 -4.95
C ASP A 17 -12.46 -7.36 -3.66
N GLU A 18 -11.29 -7.96 -3.49
CA GLU A 18 -11.01 -8.91 -2.41
C GLU A 18 -9.57 -8.73 -1.95
N VAL A 19 -9.34 -8.83 -0.64
CA VAL A 19 -7.99 -8.85 -0.06
C VAL A 19 -7.74 -10.19 0.61
N ARG A 20 -6.75 -10.93 0.10
CA ARG A 20 -6.30 -12.20 0.69
C ARG A 20 -5.04 -11.99 1.50
N LEU A 21 -5.16 -12.09 2.82
CA LEU A 21 -4.06 -11.97 3.76
C LEU A 21 -3.37 -13.34 3.94
N THR A 22 -2.08 -13.38 3.62
CA THR A 22 -1.24 -14.58 3.75
C THR A 22 -0.10 -14.36 4.75
N GLY A 23 0.49 -15.45 5.23
CA GLY A 23 1.60 -15.45 6.18
C GLY A 23 1.14 -15.35 7.64
N ALA A 24 2.09 -15.49 8.57
CA ALA A 24 1.79 -15.60 10.00
C ALA A 24 1.00 -14.40 10.56
N PHE A 25 1.30 -13.20 10.05
CA PHE A 25 0.59 -11.98 10.39
C PHE A 25 -0.85 -11.97 9.84
N GLY A 26 -1.04 -12.38 8.58
CA GLY A 26 -2.35 -12.44 7.95
C GLY A 26 -3.30 -13.47 8.57
N SER A 27 -2.78 -14.53 9.20
CA SER A 27 -3.56 -15.61 9.84
C SER A 27 -4.40 -15.17 11.03
N HIS A 28 -4.03 -14.11 11.74
CA HIS A 28 -4.61 -13.76 13.04
C HIS A 28 -5.09 -12.31 13.13
N ILE A 29 -4.92 -11.53 12.07
CA ILE A 29 -5.35 -10.14 12.07
C ILE A 29 -6.85 -10.04 11.73
N ASP A 30 -7.56 -9.29 12.55
CA ASP A 30 -8.96 -8.95 12.30
C ASP A 30 -9.07 -8.00 11.09
N PRO A 31 -9.98 -8.26 10.13
CA PRO A 31 -10.21 -7.43 8.96
C PRO A 31 -10.45 -5.94 9.25
N LEU A 32 -11.28 -5.64 10.26
CA LEU A 32 -11.61 -4.27 10.62
C LEU A 32 -10.37 -3.56 11.16
N TYR A 33 -9.62 -4.19 12.07
CA TYR A 33 -8.39 -3.60 12.58
C TYR A 33 -7.32 -3.44 11.50
N ALA A 34 -7.21 -4.38 10.55
CA ALA A 34 -6.31 -4.24 9.40
C ALA A 34 -6.64 -3.01 8.54
N ALA A 35 -7.94 -2.77 8.30
CA ALA A 35 -8.41 -1.61 7.56
C ALA A 35 -8.19 -0.30 8.34
N VAL A 36 -8.55 -0.25 9.63
CA VAL A 36 -8.34 0.94 10.50
C VAL A 36 -6.86 1.32 10.58
N LEU A 37 -5.96 0.33 10.66
CA LEU A 37 -4.51 0.55 10.71
C LEU A 37 -3.91 0.97 9.36
N GLY A 38 -4.67 0.97 8.26
CA GLY A 38 -4.13 1.27 6.94
C GLY A 38 -3.17 0.20 6.41
N LEU A 39 -3.36 -1.06 6.81
CA LEU A 39 -2.53 -2.17 6.34
C LEU A 39 -2.93 -2.65 4.95
N VAL A 40 -4.23 -2.56 4.64
CA VAL A 40 -4.84 -3.01 3.39
C VAL A 40 -5.56 -1.84 2.69
N PRO A 41 -5.78 -1.90 1.36
CA PRO A 41 -6.66 -0.95 0.68
C PRO A 41 -8.11 -1.10 1.17
N ASP A 42 -8.91 -0.04 1.01
CA ASP A 42 -10.34 -0.09 1.31
C ASP A 42 -11.04 -1.09 0.37
N CYS A 43 -11.84 -1.96 0.95
CA CYS A 43 -12.68 -2.94 0.28
C CYS A 43 -13.75 -3.41 1.27
N ASP A 44 -14.75 -4.13 0.79
CA ASP A 44 -15.75 -4.75 1.66
C ASP A 44 -15.04 -5.64 2.71
N LEU A 45 -15.27 -5.36 4.00
CA LEU A 45 -14.63 -6.08 5.10
C LEU A 45 -14.95 -7.57 5.07
N ASP A 46 -16.09 -7.98 4.52
CA ASP A 46 -16.48 -9.39 4.39
C ASP A 46 -15.71 -10.12 3.24
N ARG A 47 -14.97 -9.34 2.43
CA ARG A 47 -14.06 -9.78 1.36
C ARG A 47 -12.58 -9.63 1.74
N ILE A 48 -12.26 -9.29 2.99
CA ILE A 48 -10.91 -9.37 3.53
C ILE A 48 -10.77 -10.71 4.26
N ARG A 49 -9.96 -11.62 3.71
CA ARG A 49 -9.90 -13.01 4.18
C ARG A 49 -8.49 -13.46 4.43
N SER A 50 -8.29 -14.18 5.52
CA SER A 50 -7.04 -14.88 5.76
C SER A 50 -6.99 -16.20 5.01
N VAL A 51 -5.88 -16.45 4.31
CA VAL A 51 -5.65 -17.69 3.53
C VAL A 51 -4.49 -18.53 4.09
N GLY A 52 -3.93 -18.14 5.24
CA GLY A 52 -2.85 -18.86 5.91
C GLY A 52 -1.50 -18.74 5.19
N ASN A 53 -0.65 -19.77 5.30
CA ASN A 53 0.67 -19.77 4.65
C ASN A 53 0.58 -20.20 3.17
N SER A 54 0.28 -19.25 2.27
CA SER A 54 0.20 -19.53 0.83
C SER A 54 1.52 -19.96 0.22
N ALA A 55 2.66 -19.48 0.73
CA ALA A 55 3.98 -19.89 0.24
C ALA A 55 4.22 -21.38 0.48
N GLY A 56 3.98 -21.86 1.70
CA GLY A 56 4.11 -23.29 2.04
C GLY A 56 3.14 -24.18 1.25
N ARG A 57 1.88 -23.75 1.12
CA ARG A 57 0.88 -24.46 0.31
C ARG A 57 1.28 -24.52 -1.17
N GLY A 58 1.74 -23.41 -1.73
CA GLY A 58 2.23 -23.33 -3.11
C GLY A 58 3.43 -24.24 -3.37
N SER A 59 4.39 -24.28 -2.44
CA SER A 59 5.55 -25.19 -2.52
C SER A 59 5.13 -26.66 -2.59
N LEU A 60 4.17 -27.08 -1.76
CA LEU A 60 3.63 -28.44 -1.80
C LEU A 60 2.90 -28.73 -3.12
N MET A 61 2.10 -27.77 -3.62
CA MET A 61 1.41 -27.92 -4.91
C MET A 61 2.40 -28.11 -6.07
N VAL A 62 3.45 -27.29 -6.13
CA VAL A 62 4.50 -27.38 -7.18
C VAL A 62 5.35 -28.65 -7.04
N LEU A 63 5.56 -29.14 -5.82
CA LEU A 63 6.28 -30.40 -5.57
C LEU A 63 5.48 -31.61 -6.05
N LEU A 64 4.17 -31.62 -5.82
CA LEU A 64 3.29 -32.76 -6.07
C LEU A 64 2.61 -32.76 -7.45
N SER A 65 2.60 -31.64 -8.18
CA SER A 65 1.93 -31.50 -9.48
C SER A 65 2.84 -30.91 -10.54
N ALA A 66 3.09 -31.69 -11.60
CA ALA A 66 3.82 -31.21 -12.78
C ALA A 66 3.05 -30.11 -13.53
N ALA A 67 1.72 -30.16 -13.52
CA ALA A 67 0.88 -29.11 -14.12
C ALA A 67 1.02 -27.79 -13.36
N ALA A 68 0.95 -27.83 -12.03
CA ALA A 68 1.12 -26.64 -11.20
C ALA A 68 2.53 -26.04 -11.34
N ARG A 69 3.55 -26.88 -11.53
CA ARG A 69 4.92 -26.41 -11.81
C ARG A 69 5.00 -25.61 -13.11
N ARG A 70 4.42 -26.13 -14.20
CA ARG A 70 4.37 -25.43 -15.49
C ARG A 70 3.61 -24.11 -15.39
N GLU A 71 2.47 -24.11 -14.68
CA GLU A 71 1.69 -22.89 -14.46
C GLU A 71 2.51 -21.81 -13.72
N VAL A 72 3.25 -22.18 -12.67
CA VAL A 72 4.11 -21.23 -11.94
C VAL A 72 5.23 -20.68 -12.82
N GLU A 73 5.84 -21.50 -13.67
CA GLU A 73 6.86 -21.05 -14.64
C GLU A 73 6.28 -19.99 -15.60
N GLU A 74 5.09 -20.24 -16.15
CA GLU A 74 4.38 -19.31 -17.04
C GLU A 74 3.94 -18.01 -16.34
N VAL A 75 3.47 -18.11 -15.09
CA VAL A 75 3.07 -16.94 -14.30
C VAL A 75 4.28 -16.09 -13.94
N THR A 76 5.38 -16.72 -13.53
CA THR A 76 6.60 -16.00 -13.09
C THR A 76 7.18 -15.15 -14.22
N GLY A 77 7.13 -15.61 -15.46
CA GLY A 77 7.57 -14.84 -16.63
C GLY A 77 6.75 -13.57 -16.90
N ARG A 78 5.56 -13.43 -16.29
CA ARG A 78 4.66 -12.27 -16.43
C ARG A 78 4.72 -11.32 -15.22
N VAL A 79 5.46 -11.67 -14.17
CA VAL A 79 5.57 -10.83 -12.97
C VAL A 79 6.47 -9.63 -13.25
N GLU A 80 5.92 -8.43 -13.11
CA GLU A 80 6.68 -7.19 -13.17
C GLU A 80 7.11 -6.74 -11.78
N LYS A 81 8.40 -6.45 -11.60
CA LYS A 81 8.93 -5.87 -10.36
C LYS A 81 8.81 -4.34 -10.42
N VAL A 82 8.10 -3.77 -9.45
CA VAL A 82 8.06 -2.31 -9.23
C VAL A 82 9.03 -1.94 -8.11
N GLU A 83 10.04 -1.13 -8.44
CA GLU A 83 11.03 -0.65 -7.48
C GLU A 83 10.59 0.64 -6.80
N THR A 84 10.04 0.51 -5.59
CA THR A 84 9.49 1.65 -4.83
C THR A 84 10.51 2.74 -4.50
N ALA A 85 11.80 2.41 -4.44
CA ALA A 85 12.87 3.35 -4.11
C ALA A 85 13.14 4.39 -5.21
N VAL A 86 12.85 4.06 -6.47
CA VAL A 86 13.07 4.94 -7.63
C VAL A 86 11.77 5.52 -8.17
N GLU A 87 10.63 5.09 -7.62
CA GLU A 87 9.30 5.52 -8.05
C GLU A 87 8.95 6.88 -7.44
N PRO A 88 8.85 7.97 -8.24
CA PRO A 88 8.68 9.32 -7.71
C PRO A 88 7.43 9.49 -6.86
N ARG A 89 6.34 8.78 -7.20
CA ARG A 89 5.05 8.88 -6.50
C ARG A 89 5.02 8.10 -5.18
N PHE A 90 5.97 7.20 -4.94
CA PHE A 90 5.98 6.37 -3.73
C PHE A 90 6.09 7.22 -2.46
N GLN A 91 6.92 8.28 -2.48
CA GLN A 91 7.08 9.16 -1.32
C GLN A 91 5.76 9.87 -0.96
N GLU A 92 5.01 10.33 -1.96
CA GLU A 92 3.70 10.97 -1.75
C GLU A 92 2.71 10.00 -1.12
N HIS A 93 2.62 8.77 -1.65
CA HIS A 93 1.78 7.71 -1.08
C HIS A 93 2.21 7.30 0.32
N PHE A 94 3.51 7.30 0.60
CA PHE A 94 4.04 6.97 1.93
C PHE A 94 3.64 8.01 2.97
N VAL A 95 3.80 9.31 2.68
CA VAL A 95 3.38 10.39 3.57
C VAL A 95 1.86 10.34 3.81
N ALA A 96 1.07 10.09 2.76
CA ALA A 96 -0.37 9.89 2.88
C ALA A 96 -0.74 8.71 3.80
N ALA A 97 0.03 7.62 3.75
CA ALA A 97 -0.20 6.41 4.53
C ALA A 97 0.28 6.50 6.00
N LEU A 98 0.86 7.63 6.44
CA LEU A 98 1.22 7.83 7.85
C LEU A 98 0.01 8.12 8.75
N GLY A 99 -1.12 8.53 8.17
CA GLY A 99 -2.38 8.70 8.90
C GLY A 99 -3.09 7.37 9.15
N PHE A 100 -4.07 7.37 10.05
CA PHE A 100 -4.94 6.23 10.32
C PHE A 100 -6.36 6.53 9.83
N PRO A 101 -6.91 5.77 8.84
CA PRO A 101 -6.25 4.73 8.04
C PRO A 101 -5.28 5.29 6.98
N HIS A 102 -5.46 6.54 6.56
CA HIS A 102 -4.57 7.36 5.73
C HIS A 102 -5.17 8.77 5.55
N GLY A 103 -4.38 9.73 5.06
CA GLY A 103 -4.79 11.14 4.97
C GLY A 103 -5.46 11.59 3.67
N THR A 104 -5.33 10.85 2.56
CA THR A 104 -5.61 11.43 1.22
C THR A 104 -6.64 10.70 0.36
N PHE A 105 -7.09 9.51 0.75
CA PHE A 105 -8.03 8.71 -0.06
C PHE A 105 -9.36 8.50 0.67
N PRO A 106 -10.49 8.38 -0.04
CA PRO A 106 -11.74 7.92 0.56
C PRO A 106 -11.64 6.45 1.00
N SER A 107 -12.35 6.11 2.07
CA SER A 107 -12.52 4.72 2.54
C SER A 107 -14.00 4.45 2.81
N PRO A 108 -14.86 4.42 1.77
CA PRO A 108 -16.31 4.26 1.93
C PRO A 108 -16.69 2.96 2.65
N HIS A 109 -16.00 1.85 2.39
CA HIS A 109 -16.31 0.58 3.04
C HIS A 109 -15.99 0.63 4.53
N LEU A 110 -14.82 1.14 4.90
CA LEU A 110 -14.46 1.33 6.30
C LEU A 110 -15.37 2.34 7.01
N ALA A 111 -15.70 3.46 6.37
CA ALA A 111 -16.58 4.50 6.92
C ALA A 111 -17.99 3.99 7.24
N SER A 112 -18.45 2.96 6.54
CA SER A 112 -19.75 2.31 6.82
C SER A 112 -19.75 1.50 8.13
N ARG A 113 -18.56 1.16 8.66
CA ARG A 113 -18.38 0.27 9.81
C ARG A 113 -17.85 1.00 11.05
N VAL A 114 -17.08 2.07 10.86
CA VAL A 114 -16.50 2.89 11.94
C VAL A 114 -16.51 4.38 11.62
N ALA A 115 -16.62 5.21 12.65
CA ALA A 115 -16.46 6.65 12.51
C ALA A 115 -14.99 7.00 12.24
N LEU A 116 -14.72 7.62 11.08
CA LEU A 116 -13.38 8.03 10.70
C LEU A 116 -13.04 9.43 11.25
N PRO A 117 -11.77 9.67 11.60
CA PRO A 117 -11.31 11.01 11.96
C PRO A 117 -11.46 11.96 10.76
N PRO A 118 -11.63 13.27 11.01
CA PRO A 118 -11.66 14.26 9.94
C PRO A 118 -10.34 14.22 9.15
N PRO A 119 -10.36 14.46 7.83
CA PRO A 119 -9.16 14.50 7.01
C PRO A 119 -8.14 15.50 7.56
N VAL A 120 -6.88 15.07 7.68
CA VAL A 120 -5.78 15.96 8.09
C VAL A 120 -5.42 16.82 6.88
N ALA A 121 -5.59 18.14 7.00
CA ALA A 121 -5.20 19.08 5.95
C ALA A 121 -3.70 18.90 5.59
N PRO A 122 -3.33 18.92 4.30
CA PRO A 122 -1.94 18.79 3.90
C PRO A 122 -1.11 19.88 4.56
N PRO A 123 0.14 19.59 5.00
CA PRO A 123 1.00 20.60 5.59
C PRO A 123 1.15 21.76 4.61
N ALA A 124 0.91 22.97 5.08
CA ALA A 124 1.05 24.18 4.27
C ALA A 124 2.44 24.18 3.64
N ARG A 125 2.51 24.19 2.30
CA ARG A 125 3.79 24.27 1.58
C ARG A 125 4.55 25.47 2.13
N GLY A 126 5.64 25.19 2.85
CA GLY A 126 6.49 26.20 3.45
C GLY A 126 6.84 27.24 2.40
N ARG A 127 6.39 28.47 2.64
CA ARG A 127 6.71 29.66 1.86
C ARG A 127 8.24 29.69 1.73
N ARG A 128 8.77 29.40 0.54
CA ARG A 128 10.20 29.57 0.22
C ARG A 128 10.59 30.95 0.73
N ARG A 129 11.50 31.01 1.70
CA ARG A 129 12.13 32.27 2.10
C ARG A 129 12.94 32.77 0.91
N SER A 130 12.33 33.62 0.11
CA SER A 130 13.02 34.48 -0.84
C SER A 130 13.76 35.56 -0.06
N GLY A 131 15.07 35.71 -0.29
CA GLY A 131 15.82 36.90 0.10
C GLY A 131 16.73 36.70 1.31
N GLY A 132 18.01 36.52 1.04
CA GLY A 132 19.10 36.64 1.99
C GLY A 132 20.37 36.96 1.20
N GLU A 133 20.54 38.24 0.90
CA GLU A 133 21.72 38.83 0.26
C GLU A 133 22.96 38.54 1.15
N ALA A 134 24.03 38.00 0.55
CA ALA A 134 25.29 37.77 1.25
C ALA A 134 26.08 39.09 1.33
N PRO A 135 26.62 39.51 2.49
CA PRO A 135 27.48 40.68 2.54
C PRO A 135 28.85 40.31 1.95
N SER A 136 29.33 41.13 1.03
CA SER A 136 30.69 41.10 0.49
C SER A 136 31.68 41.48 1.60
N ALA A 137 32.56 40.57 1.98
CA ALA A 137 33.70 40.88 2.83
C ALA A 137 34.85 41.34 1.94
N VAL A 138 35.13 42.64 1.99
CA VAL A 138 36.37 43.26 1.50
C VAL A 138 37.47 42.92 2.50
N VAL A 139 38.50 42.20 2.06
CA VAL A 139 39.75 42.02 2.81
C VAL A 139 40.73 43.09 2.33
N SER A 140 41.17 43.94 3.27
CA SER A 140 42.39 44.75 3.16
C SER A 140 43.57 43.99 3.74
#